data_AF-A0A1U7XAK9-F1
#
_entry.id   AF-A0A1U7XAK9-F1
#
_cell.length_a   1.000
_cell.length_b   1.000
_cell.length_c   1.000
_cell.angle_alpha   90.00
_cell.angle_beta   90.00
_cell.angle_gamma   90.00
#
_symmetry.space_group_name_H-M   'P 1'
#
loop_
_entity.id
_entity.type
_entity.pdbx_description
1 polymer ?
#
loop_
_entity_poly.entity_id
_entity_poly.type
_entity_poly.pdbx_seq_one_letter_code
_entity_poly.pdbx_strand_id
1 'polypeptide(L)'
;MTHYQKENYPLPTVAQPPADPEDIDDYTGDQMVVVQVNAKAQNLVNNAISGEEYEKISSCDTTKEMWDKLEVTYEGTSKVKETWINMLVHDYEPFQIKEEESIEEIFARFSKIIGDLKVFGKTYSSGDQVRKILRNLPTSW
;
A
#
# COMPACT_ATOMS: atom_id res chain seq x y z
N MET A 1 2.46 4.98 -24.43
CA MET A 1 1.73 5.44 -23.24
C MET A 1 0.28 5.03 -23.40
N THR A 2 -0.06 3.82 -22.99
CA THR A 2 -1.45 3.35 -22.99
C THR A 2 -2.16 3.97 -21.79
N HIS A 3 -3.18 4.76 -22.09
CA HIS A 3 -4.03 5.45 -21.14
C HIS A 3 -4.97 4.41 -20.54
N TYR A 4 -4.68 3.91 -19.33
CA TYR A 4 -5.62 3.07 -18.59
C TYR A 4 -6.79 3.95 -18.15
N GLN A 5 -7.88 3.89 -18.91
CA GLN A 5 -9.18 4.39 -18.49
C GLN A 5 -9.60 3.55 -17.27
N LYS A 6 -9.67 4.21 -16.12
CA LYS A 6 -10.24 3.63 -14.90
C LYS A 6 -11.75 3.50 -15.13
N GLU A 7 -12.19 2.37 -15.66
CA GLU A 7 -13.61 2.02 -15.67
C GLU A 7 -14.07 1.95 -14.21
N ASN A 8 -14.75 3.00 -13.75
CA ASN A 8 -15.44 3.03 -12.47
C ASN A 8 -16.68 2.12 -12.57
N TYR A 9 -16.48 0.82 -12.41
CA TYR A 9 -17.59 -0.07 -12.07
C TYR A 9 -17.99 0.25 -10.61
N PRO A 10 -19.26 0.58 -10.35
CA PRO A 10 -19.72 0.74 -8.98
C PRO A 10 -19.53 -0.59 -8.26
N LEU A 11 -18.63 -0.60 -7.26
CA LEU A 11 -18.48 -1.74 -6.37
C LEU A 11 -19.82 -1.93 -5.65
N PRO A 12 -20.40 -3.15 -5.68
CA PRO A 12 -21.56 -3.46 -4.85
C PRO A 12 -21.22 -3.11 -3.40
N THR A 13 -22.11 -2.36 -2.75
CA THR A 13 -22.02 -2.03 -1.33
C THR A 13 -21.56 -3.24 -0.55
N VAL A 14 -20.58 -3.04 0.36
CA VAL A 14 -19.95 -4.03 1.25
C VAL A 14 -21.00 -4.95 1.88
N ALA A 15 -21.42 -5.95 1.15
CA ALA A 15 -22.26 -7.03 1.60
C ALA A 15 -21.29 -8.18 1.83
N GLN A 16 -21.33 -8.75 3.03
CA GLN A 16 -20.67 -10.02 3.30
C GLN A 16 -21.02 -11.00 2.17
N PRO A 17 -20.09 -11.88 1.77
CA PRO A 17 -20.43 -12.94 0.82
C PRO A 17 -21.73 -13.60 1.31
N PRO A 18 -22.76 -13.72 0.44
CA PRO A 18 -24.00 -14.37 0.83
C PRO A 18 -23.63 -15.75 1.38
N ALA A 19 -24.23 -16.13 2.52
CA ALA A 19 -24.09 -17.49 3.03
C ALA A 19 -24.42 -18.44 1.88
N ASP A 20 -23.54 -19.39 1.58
CA ASP A 20 -23.77 -20.37 0.52
C ASP A 20 -25.09 -21.09 0.82
N PRO A 21 -26.16 -20.85 0.04
CA PRO A 21 -27.39 -21.58 0.18
C PRO A 21 -27.16 -23.04 -0.24
N GLU A 22 -27.93 -23.94 0.36
CA GLU A 22 -27.85 -25.37 0.02
C GLU A 22 -28.28 -25.66 -1.43
N ASP A 23 -29.03 -24.74 -2.06
CA ASP A 23 -29.50 -24.81 -3.45
C ASP A 23 -29.15 -23.53 -4.24
N ILE A 24 -28.74 -23.70 -5.50
CA ILE A 24 -28.45 -22.63 -6.46
C ILE A 24 -29.73 -21.83 -6.80
N ASP A 25 -30.90 -22.47 -6.71
CA ASP A 25 -32.19 -21.83 -7.00
C ASP A 25 -32.66 -20.86 -5.90
N ASP A 26 -32.03 -20.89 -4.72
CA ASP A 26 -32.33 -19.99 -3.60
C ASP A 26 -31.65 -18.62 -3.73
N TYR A 27 -30.73 -18.45 -4.68
CA TYR A 27 -30.09 -17.17 -4.92
C TYR A 27 -31.07 -16.18 -5.57
N THR A 28 -31.18 -15.00 -4.96
CA THR A 28 -31.78 -13.85 -5.63
C THR A 28 -30.91 -13.42 -6.83
N GLY A 29 -31.53 -12.80 -7.85
CA GLY A 29 -30.81 -12.33 -9.03
C GLY A 29 -29.60 -11.44 -8.71
N ASP A 30 -29.72 -10.60 -7.69
CA ASP A 30 -28.62 -9.73 -7.23
C ASP A 30 -27.47 -10.51 -6.59
N GLN A 31 -27.76 -11.57 -5.82
CA GLN A 31 -26.72 -12.41 -5.22
C GLN A 31 -25.98 -13.23 -6.29
N MET A 32 -26.70 -13.72 -7.31
CA MET A 32 -26.08 -14.46 -8.42
C MET A 32 -25.06 -13.59 -9.17
N VAL A 33 -25.35 -12.29 -9.36
CA VAL A 33 -24.40 -11.36 -9.97
C VAL A 33 -23.13 -11.23 -9.13
N VAL A 34 -23.24 -11.11 -7.80
CA VAL A 34 -22.10 -11.01 -6.90
C VAL A 34 -21.21 -12.26 -6.98
N VAL A 35 -21.80 -13.46 -6.94
CA VAL A 35 -21.07 -14.73 -7.05
C VAL A 35 -20.34 -14.83 -8.40
N GLN A 36 -21.01 -14.49 -9.50
CA GLN A 36 -20.40 -14.52 -10.83
C GLN A 36 -19.24 -13.54 -10.97
N VAL A 37 -19.37 -12.33 -10.41
CA VAL A 37 -18.30 -11.33 -10.43
C VAL A 37 -17.11 -11.79 -9.60
N ASN A 38 -17.33 -12.33 -8.40
CA ASN A 38 -16.26 -12.89 -7.57
C ASN A 38 -15.54 -14.05 -8.28
N ALA A 39 -16.28 -15.00 -8.86
CA ALA A 39 -15.69 -16.13 -9.59
C ALA A 39 -14.83 -15.67 -10.78
N LYS A 40 -15.30 -14.67 -11.54
CA LYS A 40 -14.49 -14.07 -12.62
C LYS A 40 -13.22 -13.42 -12.07
N ALA A 41 -13.31 -12.70 -10.98
CA ALA A 41 -12.17 -12.02 -10.38
C ALA A 41 -11.15 -13.00 -9.77
N GLN A 42 -11.60 -14.09 -9.15
CA GLN A 42 -10.72 -15.19 -8.69
C GLN A 42 -9.95 -15.82 -9.86
N ASN A 43 -10.64 -16.10 -10.97
CA ASN A 43 -9.99 -16.62 -12.16
C ASN A 43 -8.91 -15.65 -12.70
N LEU A 44 -9.19 -14.35 -12.70
CA LEU A 44 -8.20 -13.35 -13.13
C LEU A 44 -6.97 -13.32 -12.21
N VAL A 45 -7.18 -13.36 -10.88
CA VAL A 45 -6.08 -13.41 -9.90
C VAL A 45 -5.24 -14.67 -10.09
N ASN A 46 -5.88 -15.84 -10.17
CA ASN A 46 -5.19 -17.12 -10.32
C ASN A 46 -4.35 -17.21 -11.60
N ASN A 47 -4.80 -16.57 -12.69
CA ASN A 47 -4.04 -16.52 -13.95
C ASN A 47 -2.88 -15.50 -13.92
N ALA A 48 -2.91 -14.52 -13.01
CA ALA A 48 -1.92 -13.46 -12.92
C ALA A 48 -0.72 -13.81 -12.01
N ILE A 49 -0.88 -14.80 -11.12
CA ILE A 49 0.08 -15.12 -10.08
C ILE A 49 0.83 -16.43 -10.36
N SER A 50 1.97 -16.64 -9.68
CA SER A 50 2.72 -17.89 -9.76
C SER A 50 2.07 -18.99 -8.90
N GLY A 51 2.50 -20.25 -9.09
CA GLY A 51 2.06 -21.36 -8.24
C GLY A 51 2.40 -21.16 -6.76
N GLU A 52 3.56 -20.57 -6.45
CA GLU A 52 3.96 -20.25 -5.08
C GLU A 52 3.01 -19.23 -4.44
N GLU A 53 2.58 -18.21 -5.21
CA GLU A 53 1.63 -17.22 -4.74
C GLU A 53 0.23 -17.79 -4.56
N TYR A 54 -0.17 -18.68 -5.45
CA TYR A 54 -1.44 -19.38 -5.35
C TYR A 54 -1.55 -20.17 -4.05
N GLU A 55 -0.50 -20.92 -3.66
CA GLU A 55 -0.48 -21.67 -2.40
C GLU A 55 -0.79 -20.77 -1.19
N LYS A 56 -0.25 -19.54 -1.19
CA LYS A 56 -0.46 -18.56 -0.11
C LYS A 56 -1.92 -18.09 -0.01
N ILE A 57 -2.68 -18.02 -1.10
CA ILE A 57 -4.06 -17.49 -1.13
C ILE A 57 -5.14 -18.53 -1.43
N SER A 58 -4.76 -19.77 -1.66
CA SER A 58 -5.67 -20.88 -2.03
C SER A 58 -6.76 -21.18 -1.00
N SER A 59 -6.58 -20.76 0.25
CA SER A 59 -7.55 -20.93 1.34
C SER A 59 -8.53 -19.75 1.49
N CYS A 60 -8.52 -18.77 0.59
CA CYS A 60 -9.38 -17.60 0.65
C CYS A 60 -10.67 -17.84 -0.14
N ASP A 61 -11.81 -17.49 0.44
CA ASP A 61 -13.15 -17.78 -0.13
C ASP A 61 -13.57 -16.71 -1.14
N THR A 62 -13.06 -15.48 -0.98
CA THR A 62 -13.39 -14.35 -1.86
C THR A 62 -12.14 -13.75 -2.53
N THR A 63 -12.31 -13.16 -3.71
CA THR A 63 -11.21 -12.41 -4.35
C THR A 63 -10.73 -11.27 -3.47
N LYS A 64 -11.62 -10.68 -2.66
CA LYS A 64 -11.25 -9.65 -1.70
C LYS A 64 -10.25 -10.18 -0.68
N GLU A 65 -10.51 -11.34 -0.08
CA GLU A 65 -9.58 -11.95 0.89
C GLU A 65 -8.26 -12.33 0.24
N MET A 66 -8.29 -12.86 -0.99
CA MET A 66 -7.08 -13.13 -1.78
C MET A 66 -6.24 -11.86 -1.95
N TRP A 67 -6.88 -10.75 -2.35
CA TRP A 67 -6.21 -9.46 -2.55
C TRP A 67 -5.68 -8.88 -1.24
N ASP A 68 -6.50 -8.83 -0.20
CA ASP A 68 -6.12 -8.32 1.12
C ASP A 68 -4.93 -9.14 1.69
N LYS A 69 -4.90 -10.47 1.46
CA LYS A 69 -3.78 -11.33 1.88
C LYS A 69 -2.50 -11.03 1.09
N LEU A 70 -2.59 -10.88 -0.23
CA LEU A 70 -1.45 -10.48 -1.06
C LEU A 70 -0.91 -9.10 -0.64
N GLU A 71 -1.80 -8.13 -0.42
CA GLU A 71 -1.43 -6.79 0.05
C GLU A 71 -0.67 -6.87 1.38
N VAL A 72 -1.18 -7.63 2.35
CA VAL A 72 -0.51 -7.82 3.64
C VAL A 72 0.83 -8.54 3.50
N THR A 73 0.94 -9.55 2.63
CA THR A 73 2.19 -10.29 2.42
C THR A 73 3.28 -9.43 1.78
N TYR A 74 2.94 -8.60 0.79
CA TYR A 74 3.91 -7.86 -0.02
C TYR A 74 4.14 -6.43 0.43
N GLU A 75 3.10 -5.73 0.84
CA GLU A 75 3.19 -4.34 1.27
C GLU A 75 3.22 -4.18 2.79
N GLY A 76 2.91 -5.26 3.53
CA GLY A 76 2.75 -5.23 4.96
C GLY A 76 1.39 -4.67 5.40
N THR A 77 1.06 -4.87 6.68
CA THR A 77 -0.17 -4.32 7.26
C THR A 77 -0.11 -2.80 7.39
N SER A 78 -1.27 -2.14 7.44
CA SER A 78 -1.35 -0.69 7.72
C SER A 78 -0.62 -0.28 8.99
N LYS A 79 -0.63 -1.14 10.02
CA LYS A 79 0.09 -0.89 11.28
C LYS A 79 1.61 -0.92 11.10
N VAL A 80 2.12 -1.84 10.27
CA VAL A 80 3.56 -1.89 9.94
C VAL A 80 3.94 -0.64 9.15
N LYS A 81 3.17 -0.27 8.11
CA LYS A 81 3.36 0.96 7.33
C LYS A 81 3.36 2.20 8.22
N GLU A 82 2.40 2.31 9.14
CA GLU A 82 2.31 3.41 10.12
C GLU A 82 3.53 3.45 11.06
N THR A 83 3.99 2.29 11.54
CA THR A 83 5.19 2.19 12.39
C THR A 83 6.42 2.71 11.65
N TRP A 84 6.61 2.32 10.38
CA TRP A 84 7.70 2.83 9.55
C TRP A 84 7.61 4.34 9.33
N ILE A 85 6.42 4.87 9.03
CA ILE A 85 6.20 6.32 8.91
C ILE A 85 6.59 7.03 10.21
N ASN A 86 6.15 6.51 11.36
CA ASN A 86 6.45 7.12 12.65
C ASN A 86 7.95 7.12 12.97
N MET A 87 8.66 6.03 12.64
CA MET A 87 10.12 5.97 12.76
C MET A 87 10.81 7.01 11.87
N LEU A 88 10.41 7.11 10.60
CA LEU A 88 10.98 8.08 9.67
C LEU A 88 10.66 9.53 10.07
N VAL A 89 9.47 9.80 10.59
CA VAL A 89 9.09 11.11 11.14
C VAL A 89 9.93 11.42 12.38
N HIS A 90 10.18 10.42 13.24
CA HIS A 90 11.06 10.56 14.40
C HIS A 90 12.52 10.85 14.00
N ASP A 91 12.98 10.36 12.84
CA ASP A 91 14.31 10.72 12.32
C ASP A 91 14.32 12.10 11.62
N TYR A 92 13.19 12.48 11.01
CA TYR A 92 13.02 13.73 10.25
C TYR A 92 12.81 14.96 11.15
N GLU A 93 11.96 14.88 12.16
CA GLU A 93 11.56 16.03 12.98
C GLU A 93 12.70 16.61 13.84
N PRO A 94 13.51 15.82 14.54
CA PRO A 94 14.71 16.29 15.22
C PRO A 94 15.95 16.21 14.32
N PHE A 95 15.80 16.09 12.98
CA PHE A 95 16.95 15.97 12.07
C PHE A 95 17.94 17.08 12.34
N GLN A 96 19.14 16.70 12.77
CA GLN A 96 20.28 17.57 13.06
C GLN A 96 21.53 16.99 12.41
N ILE A 97 22.48 17.86 12.10
CA ILE A 97 23.82 17.45 11.69
C ILE A 97 24.52 16.79 12.85
N LYS A 98 25.18 15.66 12.60
CA LYS A 98 26.04 15.02 13.59
C LYS A 98 27.44 15.61 13.51
N GLU A 99 28.14 15.61 14.64
CA GLU A 99 29.57 15.89 14.65
C GLU A 99 30.26 14.91 13.69
N GLU A 100 31.18 15.43 12.85
CA GLU A 100 31.94 14.67 11.84
C GLU A 100 31.20 14.27 10.54
N GLU A 101 29.90 14.56 10.37
CA GLU A 101 29.23 14.33 9.08
C GLU A 101 29.65 15.38 8.03
N SER A 102 30.02 14.94 6.83
CA SER A 102 30.23 15.82 5.68
C SER A 102 28.91 16.37 5.14
N ILE A 103 28.96 17.51 4.42
CA ILE A 103 27.77 18.08 3.78
C ILE A 103 27.08 17.06 2.86
N GLU A 104 27.86 16.30 2.11
CA GLU A 104 27.34 15.26 1.21
C GLU A 104 26.62 14.16 1.98
N GLU A 105 27.16 13.73 3.12
CA GLU A 105 26.55 12.72 4.00
C GLU A 105 25.24 13.23 4.62
N ILE A 106 25.20 14.50 5.02
CA ILE A 106 23.99 15.16 5.54
C ILE A 106 22.89 15.16 4.48
N PHE A 107 23.20 15.60 3.26
CA PHE A 107 22.25 15.61 2.15
C PHE A 107 21.79 14.20 1.78
N ALA A 108 22.68 13.21 1.77
CA ALA A 108 22.35 11.83 1.49
C ALA A 108 21.37 11.26 2.53
N ARG A 109 21.65 11.46 3.82
CA ARG A 109 20.77 11.00 4.92
C ARG A 109 19.40 11.68 4.87
N PHE A 110 19.38 13.00 4.66
CA PHE A 110 18.14 13.75 4.53
C PHE A 110 17.29 13.30 3.33
N SER A 111 17.94 13.13 2.16
CA SER A 111 17.27 12.70 0.93
C SER A 111 16.72 11.29 1.06
N LYS A 112 17.45 10.40 1.74
CA LYS A 112 16.99 9.05 2.05
C LYS A 112 15.71 9.08 2.89
N ILE A 113 15.69 9.84 3.99
CA ILE A 113 14.51 9.95 4.87
C ILE A 113 13.30 10.48 4.09
N ILE A 114 13.46 11.56 3.31
CA ILE A 114 12.39 12.13 2.47
C ILE A 114 11.92 11.14 1.40
N GLY A 115 12.85 10.42 0.78
CA GLY A 115 12.55 9.39 -0.22
C GLY A 115 11.71 8.27 0.37
N ASP A 116 12.14 7.72 1.50
CA ASP A 116 11.45 6.64 2.21
C ASP A 116 10.05 7.10 2.65
N LEU A 117 9.91 8.30 3.22
CA LEU A 117 8.61 8.89 3.58
C LEU A 117 7.67 8.98 2.38
N LYS A 118 8.19 9.40 1.22
CA LYS A 118 7.42 9.51 -0.02
C LYS A 118 6.93 8.14 -0.51
N VAL A 119 7.73 7.09 -0.39
CA VAL A 119 7.32 5.71 -0.72
C VAL A 119 6.12 5.28 0.14
N PHE A 120 6.11 5.65 1.42
CA PHE A 120 4.98 5.38 2.33
C PHE A 120 3.84 6.41 2.25
N GLY A 121 3.83 7.28 1.23
CA GLY A 121 2.73 8.22 0.98
C GLY A 121 2.77 9.52 1.81
N LYS A 122 3.80 9.72 2.65
CA LYS A 122 3.99 10.96 3.41
C LYS A 122 4.95 11.89 2.68
N THR A 123 4.50 13.08 2.30
CA THR A 123 5.32 14.02 1.53
C THR A 123 5.45 15.36 2.24
N TYR A 124 6.60 16.00 2.06
CA TYR A 124 6.87 17.36 2.52
C TYR A 124 7.08 18.25 1.29
N SER A 125 6.61 19.49 1.32
CA SER A 125 6.81 20.41 0.21
C SER A 125 8.31 20.69 0.01
N SER A 126 8.73 20.98 -1.23
CA SER A 126 10.13 21.36 -1.49
C SER A 126 10.58 22.55 -0.63
N GLY A 127 9.67 23.51 -0.38
CA GLY A 127 9.95 24.64 0.50
C GLY A 127 10.18 24.24 1.95
N ASP A 128 9.43 23.27 2.49
CA ASP A 128 9.64 22.75 3.85
C ASP A 128 10.95 21.99 3.95
N GLN A 129 11.26 21.17 2.94
CA GLN A 129 12.51 20.42 2.88
C GLN A 129 13.73 21.36 2.89
N VAL A 130 13.71 22.40 2.04
CA VAL A 130 14.78 23.40 1.97
C VAL A 130 14.91 24.16 3.29
N ARG A 131 13.79 24.63 3.88
CA ARG A 131 13.83 25.29 5.20
C ARG A 131 14.39 24.38 6.29
N LYS A 132 14.05 23.09 6.25
CA LYS A 132 14.49 22.11 7.24
C LYS A 132 16.00 21.90 7.18
N ILE A 133 16.55 21.70 5.98
CA ILE A 133 17.99 21.47 5.84
C ILE A 133 18.79 22.72 6.16
N LEU A 134 18.36 23.90 5.67
CA LEU A 134 19.04 25.17 5.93
C LEU A 134 19.11 25.52 7.43
N ARG A 135 18.06 25.21 8.20
CA ARG A 135 18.03 25.43 9.65
C ARG A 135 19.03 24.57 10.42
N ASN A 136 19.46 23.46 9.83
CA ASN A 136 20.34 22.51 10.49
C ASN A 136 21.77 22.55 9.96
N LEU A 137 22.10 23.37 8.96
CA LEU A 137 23.46 23.51 8.43
C LEU A 137 24.44 24.07 9.47
N PRO A 138 25.74 23.70 9.40
CA PRO A 138 26.74 24.22 10.32
C PRO A 138 26.93 25.72 10.08
N THR A 139 27.06 26.51 11.16
CA THR A 139 27.28 27.96 11.08
C THR A 139 28.70 28.35 10.65
N SER A 140 29.66 27.42 10.69
CA SER A 140 31.05 27.65 10.32
C SER A 140 31.59 26.48 9.52
N TRP A 141 32.42 26.81 8.52
CA TRP A 141 33.05 25.92 7.54
C TRP A 141 34.50 25.66 7.92
#